data_AF-A0A8T3MB15-F1
#
_entry.id   AF-A0A8T3MB15-F1
#
_cell.length_a   1.000
_cell.length_b   1.000
_cell.length_c   1.000
_cell.angle_alpha   90.00
_cell.angle_beta   90.00
_cell.angle_gamma   90.00
#
_symmetry.space_group_name_H-M   'P 1'
#
loop_
_entity.id
_entity.type
_entity.pdbx_description
1 polymer ?
#
loop_
_entity_poly.entity_id
_entity_poly.type
_entity_poly.pdbx_seq_one_letter_code
_entity_poly.pdbx_strand_id
1 'polypeptide(L)' 'MFESLLNAFRAPDIRRRIFFVLGILIVFRLLAHVPVPGVDKAQLAEFFAGNPLFGLLNLFSGGGLSNFSIVGLGVNPY' A
#
# COMPACT_ATOMS: atom_id res chain seq x y z
N MET A 1 10.24 -5.71 26.33
CA MET A 1 9.80 -5.33 24.96
C MET A 1 8.32 -4.98 24.91
N PHE A 2 7.42 -5.83 25.44
CA PHE A 2 5.97 -5.55 25.45
C PHE A 2 5.59 -4.31 26.29
N GLU A 3 6.25 -4.12 27.43
CA GLU A 3 6.17 -2.90 28.25
C GLU A 3 6.49 -1.62 27.47
N SER A 4 7.51 -1.67 26.58
CA SER A 4 7.91 -0.52 25.77
C SER A 4 6.84 -0.14 24.75
N LEU A 5 6.16 -1.13 24.17
CA LEU A 5 4.99 -0.93 23.29
C LEU A 5 3.82 -0.30 24.08
N LEU A 6 3.49 -0.82 25.25
CA LEU A 6 2.44 -0.27 26.11
C LEU A 6 2.74 1.18 26.53
N ASN A 7 4.00 1.47 26.85
CA ASN A 7 4.43 2.82 27.21
C ASN A 7 4.40 3.79 26.01
N ALA A 8 4.67 3.32 24.79
CA ALA A 8 4.50 4.12 23.57
C ALA A 8 3.03 4.56 23.37
N PHE A 9 2.05 3.72 23.73
CA PHE A 9 0.64 4.08 23.68
C PHE A 9 0.18 4.96 24.86
N ARG A 10 0.89 4.93 26.00
CA ARG A 10 0.61 5.81 27.15
C ARG A 10 1.14 7.23 26.95
N ALA A 11 2.29 7.38 26.29
CA ALA A 11 2.87 8.69 26.02
C ALA A 11 2.01 9.47 24.99
N PRO A 12 1.45 10.65 25.35
CA PRO A 12 0.50 11.36 24.50
C PRO A 12 1.11 11.82 23.16
N ASP A 13 2.38 12.23 23.14
CA ASP A 13 3.08 12.60 21.90
C ASP A 13 3.31 11.41 20.97
N ILE A 14 3.76 10.28 21.51
CA ILE A 14 4.02 9.07 20.72
C ILE A 14 2.71 8.52 20.16
N ARG A 15 1.66 8.44 20.99
CA ARG A 15 0.33 8.02 20.57
C ARG A 15 -0.22 8.86 19.42
N ARG A 16 -0.09 10.19 19.47
CA ARG A 16 -0.52 11.09 18.38
C ARG A 16 0.22 10.80 17.08
N ARG A 17 1.54 10.57 17.14
CA ARG A 17 2.35 10.21 15.96
C ARG A 17 1.95 8.85 15.39
N ILE A 18 1.70 7.85 16.25
CA ILE A 18 1.22 6.53 15.83
C ILE A 18 -0.10 6.67 15.05
N PHE A 19 -1.08 7.39 15.60
CA PHE A 19 -2.36 7.58 14.92
C PHE A 19 -2.23 8.39 13.62
N PHE A 20 -1.33 9.36 13.57
CA PHE A 20 -1.05 10.10 12.34
C PHE A 20 -0.50 9.18 11.24
N VAL A 21 0.51 8.36 11.55
CA VAL A 21 1.08 7.40 10.60
C VAL A 21 0.04 6.37 10.19
N LEU A 22 -0.72 5.80 11.13
CA LEU A 22 -1.82 4.88 10.83
C LEU A 22 -2.88 5.53 9.93
N GLY A 23 -3.22 6.79 10.16
CA GLY A 23 -4.13 7.57 9.32
C GLY A 23 -3.61 7.66 7.88
N ILE A 24 -2.34 8.01 7.70
CA ILE A 24 -1.71 8.04 6.36
C ILE A 24 -1.73 6.66 5.70
N LEU A 25 -1.41 5.60 6.44
CA LEU A 25 -1.43 4.23 5.90
C LEU A 25 -2.84 3.82 5.45
N ILE A 26 -3.89 4.21 6.18
CA ILE A 26 -5.28 3.96 5.77
C ILE A 26 -5.59 4.72 4.49
N VAL A 27 -5.24 6.01 4.40
CA VAL A 27 -5.46 6.81 3.18
C VAL A 27 -4.72 6.21 1.99
N PHE A 28 -3.45 5.83 2.16
CA PHE A 28 -2.68 5.13 1.12
C PHE A 28 -3.37 3.83 0.69
N ARG A 29 -3.90 3.07 1.65
CA ARG A 29 -4.60 1.82 1.35
C ARG A 29 -5.90 2.05 0.57
N LEU A 30 -6.63 3.13 0.85
CA LEU A 30 -7.82 3.50 0.08
C LEU A 30 -7.44 3.88 -1.36
N LEU A 31 -6.40 4.69 -1.53
CA LEU A 31 -5.89 5.08 -2.86
C LEU A 31 -5.44 3.87 -3.68
N ALA A 32 -4.83 2.86 -3.06
CA ALA A 32 -4.41 1.63 -3.72
C ALA A 32 -5.59 0.77 -4.25
N HIS A 33 -6.82 1.05 -3.81
CA HIS A 33 -8.03 0.41 -4.34
C HIS A 33 -8.73 1.24 -5.42
N VAL A 34 -8.31 2.48 -5.67
CA VAL A 34 -8.88 3.32 -6.72
C VAL A 34 -8.15 3.02 -8.04
N PRO A 35 -8.78 2.32 -9.01
CA PRO A 35 -8.17 2.02 -10.29
C PRO A 35 -8.13 3.27 -11.18
N VAL A 36 -7.12 3.37 -12.03
CA VAL A 36 -7.05 4.41 -13.07
C VAL A 36 -8.12 4.13 -14.14
N PRO A 37 -8.94 5.13 -14.54
CA PRO A 37 -9.94 4.95 -15.58
C PRO A 37 -9.30 4.65 -16.94
N GLY A 38 -9.93 3.76 -17.73
CA GLY A 38 -9.47 3.40 -19.07
C GLY A 38 -8.57 2.15 -19.14
N VAL A 39 -8.35 1.47 -18.01
CA VAL A 39 -7.57 0.22 -17.95
C VAL A 39 -8.49 -1.01 -17.95
N ASP A 40 -8.24 -1.94 -18.87
CA ASP A 40 -8.90 -3.24 -18.89
C ASP A 40 -8.24 -4.19 -17.88
N LYS A 41 -8.95 -4.45 -16.77
CA LYS A 41 -8.45 -5.31 -15.69
C LYS A 41 -8.30 -6.77 -16.11
N ALA A 42 -9.07 -7.26 -17.07
CA ALA A 42 -9.01 -8.64 -17.52
C ALA A 42 -7.71 -8.90 -18.30
N GLN A 43 -7.41 -8.02 -19.27
CA GLN A 43 -6.15 -8.06 -20.01
C GLN A 43 -4.94 -7.84 -19.09
N LEU A 44 -5.08 -6.98 -18.09
CA LEU A 44 -4.02 -6.75 -17.11
C LEU A 44 -3.76 -8.02 -16.28
N ALA A 45 -4.81 -8.68 -15.78
CA ALA A 45 -4.66 -9.92 -15.01
C ALA A 45 -3.95 -11.01 -15.83
N GLU A 46 -4.28 -11.14 -17.11
CA GLU A 46 -3.65 -12.08 -18.03
C GLU A 46 -2.17 -11.75 -18.28
N PHE A 47 -1.83 -10.47 -18.48
CA PHE A 47 -0.45 -10.01 -18.62
C PHE A 47 0.40 -10.30 -17.37
N PHE A 48 -0.15 -10.07 -16.18
CA PHE A 48 0.54 -10.33 -14.92
C PHE A 48 0.66 -11.83 -14.61
N ALA A 49 -0.29 -12.66 -15.07
CA ALA A 49 -0.24 -14.12 -14.90
C ALA A 49 0.88 -14.77 -15.73
N GLY A 50 1.26 -14.16 -16.85
CA GLY A 50 2.28 -14.70 -17.76
C GLY A 50 3.73 -14.59 -17.26
N ASN A 51 4.02 -13.81 -16.21
CA ASN A 51 5.40 -13.62 -15.74
C ASN A 51 5.50 -13.45 -14.20
N PRO A 52 6.21 -14.35 -13.50
CA PRO A 52 6.42 -14.27 -12.05
C PRO A 52 7.09 -12.97 -11.57
N LEU A 53 7.89 -12.31 -12.42
CA LEU A 53 8.51 -11.02 -12.11
C LEU A 53 7.47 -9.93 -11.82
N PHE A 54 6.32 -9.97 -12.49
CA PHE A 54 5.24 -9.02 -12.23
C PHE A 54 4.59 -9.24 -10.86
N GLY A 55 4.59 -10.47 -10.34
CA GLY A 55 4.19 -10.76 -8.97
C GLY A 55 5.13 -10.11 -7.95
N LEU A 56 6.44 -10.16 -8.20
CA LEU A 56 7.44 -9.50 -7.37
C LEU A 56 7.30 -7.97 -7.40
N LEU A 57 7.10 -7.40 -8.60
CA LEU A 57 6.84 -5.96 -8.74
C LEU A 57 5.55 -5.55 -8.02
N ASN A 58 4.50 -6.36 -8.08
CA ASN A 58 3.26 -6.11 -7.35
C ASN A 58 3.46 -6.10 -5.83
N LEU A 59 4.26 -7.02 -5.31
CA LEU A 59 4.64 -7.05 -3.89
C LEU A 59 5.35 -5.76 -3.47
N PHE A 60 6.33 -5.30 -4.25
CA PHE A 60 7.06 -4.06 -3.96
C PHE A 60 6.19 -2.80 -4.11
N SER A 61 5.14 -2.85 -4.93
CA SER A 61 4.15 -1.76 -5.01
C SER A 61 3.08 -1.76 -3.92
N GLY A 62 3.06 -2.76 -3.04
CA GLY A 62 2.01 -2.92 -2.03
C GLY A 62 0.65 -3.38 -2.61
N GLY A 63 0.66 -4.06 -3.76
CA GLY A 63 -0.54 -4.53 -4.46
C GLY A 63 -1.18 -3.50 -5.40
N GLY A 64 -0.52 -2.36 -5.65
CA GLY A 64 -1.03 -1.27 -6.47
C GLY A 64 -1.00 -1.57 -7.98
N LEU A 65 -0.02 -2.38 -8.42
CA LEU A 65 0.16 -2.77 -9.83
C LEU A 65 -0.93 -3.72 -10.32
N SER A 66 -1.34 -4.69 -9.52
CA SER A 66 -2.36 -5.68 -9.94
C SER A 66 -3.74 -5.06 -10.20
N ASN A 67 -4.04 -3.92 -9.57
CA ASN A 67 -5.29 -3.19 -9.80
C ASN A 67 -5.10 -1.93 -10.65
N PHE A 68 -3.87 -1.68 -11.13
CA PHE A 68 -3.47 -0.44 -11.80
C PHE A 68 -4.03 0.80 -11.08
N SER A 69 -3.76 0.88 -9.78
CA SER A 69 -4.28 1.94 -8.92
C SER A 69 -3.57 3.28 -9.14
N ILE A 70 -4.17 4.37 -8.66
CA ILE A 70 -3.56 5.71 -8.73
C ILE A 70 -2.18 5.74 -8.06
N VAL A 71 -1.97 4.92 -7.03
CA VAL A 71 -0.67 4.70 -6.36
C VAL A 71 -0.01 3.40 -6.83
N GLY A 72 -0.15 3.08 -8.12
CA GLY A 72 0.23 1.80 -8.71
C GLY A 72 1.68 1.39 -8.47
N LEU A 73 2.61 2.35 -8.39
CA LEU A 73 4.04 2.10 -8.11
C LEU A 73 4.40 2.28 -6.63
N GLY A 74 3.43 2.58 -5.76
CA GLY A 74 3.65 2.84 -4.34
C GLY A 74 4.58 4.03 -4.11
N VAL A 75 5.63 3.82 -3.31
CA VAL A 75 6.67 4.83 -2.97
C VAL A 75 7.89 4.72 -3.90
N ASN A 76 8.01 3.65 -4.68
CA ASN A 76 9.17 3.39 -5.55
C ASN A 76 9.44 4.37 -6.71
N PRO A 77 8.54 5.32 -7.11
CA PRO A 77 8.94 6.33 -8.08
C PRO A 77 10.01 7.31 -7.55
N TYR A 78 10.19 7.36 -6.22
CA TYR A 78 11.26 8.08 -5.52
C TYR A 78 12.49 7.19 -5.34
#